data_AF-A0AAN6MJ25-F1
#
_entry.id   AF-A0AAN6MJ25-F1
#
_cell.length_a   1.000
_cell.length_b   1.000
_cell.length_c   1.000
_cell.angle_alpha   90.00
_cell.angle_beta   90.00
_cell.angle_gamma   90.00
#
_symmetry.space_group_name_H-M   'P 1'
#
loop_
_entity.id
_entity.type
_entity.pdbx_description
1 polymer ?
#
loop_
_entity_poly.entity_id
_entity_poly.type
_entity_poly.pdbx_seq_one_letter_code
_entity_poly.pdbx_strand_id
1 'polypeptide(L)' 'MLNSAVRHSVRHPSTQSPRKLRDSCTDCASSKVKCSKEKPTCSRCARRGVTCIYMVSRR' A
#
# COMPACT_ATOMS: atom_id res chain seq x y z
N MET A 1 -9.91 26.15 -5.74
CA MET A 1 -10.27 24.81 -6.24
C MET A 1 -9.02 24.06 -6.70
N LEU A 2 -8.17 23.59 -5.77
CA LEU A 2 -7.31 22.40 -5.92
C LEU A 2 -6.51 22.24 -4.61
N ASN A 3 -7.10 21.58 -3.60
CA ASN A 3 -6.37 21.20 -2.39
C ASN A 3 -5.45 20.02 -2.72
N SER A 4 -4.23 20.32 -3.17
CA SER A 4 -3.18 19.35 -3.41
C SER A 4 -2.64 18.82 -2.07
N ALA A 5 -3.27 17.76 -1.56
CA ALA A 5 -2.78 17.00 -0.41
C ALA A 5 -1.52 16.20 -0.77
N VAL A 6 -0.39 16.89 -0.96
CA VAL A 6 0.92 16.26 -1.14
C VAL A 6 1.41 15.82 0.23
N ARG A 7 1.14 14.56 0.58
CA ARG A 7 1.67 13.93 1.80
C ARG A 7 3.18 13.72 1.62
N HIS A 8 4.00 14.61 2.18
CA HIS A 8 5.44 14.41 2.29
C HIS A 8 5.73 13.11 3.04
N SER A 9 6.32 12.13 2.34
CA SER A 9 6.72 10.84 2.91
C SER A 9 8.14 10.93 3.45
N VAL A 10 8.28 11.32 4.72
CA VAL A 10 9.57 11.19 5.44
C VAL A 10 10.01 9.73 5.41
N ARG A 11 11.17 9.46 4.78
CA ARG A 11 11.84 8.15 4.82
C ARG A 11 12.73 8.12 6.06
N HIS A 12 12.32 7.37 7.09
CA HIS A 12 13.20 7.03 8.20
C HIS A 12 14.05 5.80 7.85
N PRO A 13 15.36 5.78 8.17
CA PRO A 13 16.21 4.60 7.97
C PRO A 13 15.74 3.47 8.89
N SER A 14 15.54 2.29 8.32
CA SER A 14 14.93 1.13 8.97
C SER A 14 15.95 0.40 9.83
N THR A 15 15.78 0.42 11.15
CA THR A 15 16.37 -0.61 12.01
C THR A 15 15.66 -1.93 11.73
N GLN A 16 16.47 -2.97 11.55
CA GLN A 16 16.11 -4.26 11.01
C GLN A 16 15.17 -5.00 11.99
N SER A 17 13.93 -5.25 11.58
CA SER A 17 12.97 -6.08 12.33
C SER A 17 12.37 -7.12 11.37
N PRO A 18 12.19 -8.39 11.80
CA PRO A 18 12.03 -9.53 10.90
C PRO A 18 10.82 -9.39 9.99
N ARG A 19 11.08 -9.71 8.71
CA ARG A 19 10.28 -9.47 7.52
C ARG A 19 8.88 -10.10 7.63
N LYS A 20 7.93 -9.38 8.23
CA LYS A 20 6.52 -9.75 8.16
C LYS A 20 6.02 -9.51 6.73
N LEU A 21 5.43 -10.55 6.12
CA LEU A 21 4.80 -10.45 4.80
C LEU A 21 3.90 -9.20 4.76
N ARG A 22 3.97 -8.43 3.68
CA ARG A 22 3.05 -7.30 3.48
C ARG A 22 1.65 -7.89 3.28
N ASP A 23 0.81 -7.76 4.30
CA ASP A 23 -0.62 -8.09 4.19
C ASP A 23 -1.39 -7.11 3.27
N SER A 24 -0.74 -6.04 2.81
CA SER A 24 -1.34 -4.99 1.99
C SER A 24 -0.89 -5.13 0.53
N CYS A 25 -1.82 -4.90 -0.42
CA CYS A 25 -1.50 -4.86 -1.85
C CYS A 25 -0.49 -3.74 -2.19
N THR A 26 0.14 -3.83 -3.35
CA THR A 26 1.18 -2.89 -3.81
C THR A 26 0.70 -1.45 -3.84
N ASP A 27 -0.51 -1.18 -4.35
CA ASP A 27 -1.09 0.16 -4.44
C ASP A 27 -1.35 0.76 -3.05
N CYS A 28 -2.02 0.00 -2.17
CA CYS A 28 -2.31 0.43 -0.80
C CYS A 28 -1.01 0.66 -0.02
N ALA A 29 -0.03 -0.22 -0.19
CA ALA A 29 1.25 -0.09 0.51
C ALA A 29 2.13 1.03 -0.07
N SER A 30 2.10 1.28 -1.38
CA SER A 30 2.75 2.45 -2.01
C SER A 30 2.11 3.76 -1.52
N SER A 31 0.79 3.77 -1.43
CA SER A 31 0.01 4.89 -0.88
C SER A 31 0.09 5.02 0.65
N LYS A 32 0.73 4.07 1.35
CA LYS A 32 0.76 3.96 2.82
C LYS A 32 -0.63 4.06 3.47
N VAL A 33 -1.61 3.37 2.91
CA VAL A 33 -2.97 3.28 3.47
C VAL A 33 -3.28 1.88 3.95
N LYS A 34 -4.32 1.76 4.80
CA LYS A 34 -4.87 0.47 5.22
C LYS A 34 -5.49 -0.23 4.01
N CYS A 35 -4.99 -1.42 3.69
CA CYS A 35 -5.61 -2.31 2.71
C CYS A 35 -6.77 -3.06 3.38
N SER A 36 -7.92 -3.17 2.69
CA SER A 36 -9.05 -3.99 3.16
C SER A 36 -8.80 -5.49 3.03
N LYS A 37 -7.77 -5.89 2.27
CA LYS A 37 -7.34 -7.29 2.07
C LYS A 37 -8.38 -8.24 1.50
N GLU A 38 -9.48 -7.70 0.96
CA GLU A 38 -10.47 -8.47 0.20
C GLU A 38 -9.83 -9.03 -1.08
N LYS A 39 -10.23 -10.26 -1.44
CA LYS A 39 -9.76 -10.99 -2.63
C LYS A 39 -10.94 -11.20 -3.58
N PRO A 40 -10.75 -11.03 -4.90
CA PRO A 40 -9.48 -10.85 -5.62
C PRO A 40 -8.89 -9.43 -5.55
N THR A 41 -9.72 -8.43 -5.25
CA THR A 41 -9.37 -7.01 -5.29
C THR A 41 -9.81 -6.35 -3.98
N CYS A 42 -8.94 -5.56 -3.33
CA CYS A 42 -9.38 -4.85 -2.13
C CYS A 42 -10.39 -3.74 -2.45
N SER A 43 -11.29 -3.41 -1.52
CA SER A 43 -12.30 -2.34 -1.68
C SER A 43 -11.75 -1.06 -2.31
N ARG A 44 -10.57 -0.60 -1.90
CA ARG A 44 -9.98 0.64 -2.43
C ARG A 44 -9.62 0.51 -3.91
N CYS A 45 -8.94 -0.58 -4.28
CA CYS A 45 -8.57 -0.83 -5.66
C CYS A 45 -9.80 -1.05 -6.54
N ALA A 46 -10.82 -1.76 -6.02
CA ALA A 46 -12.10 -1.97 -6.70
C ALA A 46 -12.81 -0.63 -6.97
N ARG A 47 -12.93 0.24 -5.96
CA ARG A 47 -13.56 1.57 -6.11
C ARG A 47 -12.77 2.51 -7.02
N ARG A 48 -11.45 2.36 -7.10
CA ARG A 48 -10.60 3.14 -8.00
C ARG A 48 -10.48 2.54 -9.41
N GLY A 49 -10.94 1.30 -9.61
CA GLY A 49 -10.74 0.57 -10.87
C GLY A 49 -9.27 0.30 -11.20
N VAL A 50 -8.39 0.17 -10.19
CA VAL A 50 -6.96 -0.09 -10.39
C VAL A 50 -6.59 -1.54 -10.11
N THR A 51 -5.49 -2.00 -10.70
CA THR A 51 -4.98 -3.36 -10.51
C THR A 51 -4.52 -3.60 -9.06
N CYS A 52 -5.18 -4.51 -8.37
CA CYS A 52 -4.82 -4.89 -7.01
C CYS A 52 -3.82 -6.05 -7.01
N ILE A 53 -2.53 -5.75 -6.93
CA ILE A 53 -1.48 -6.77 -6.94
C ILE A 53 -0.96 -7.00 -5.52
N TYR A 54 -0.99 -8.24 -5.05
CA TYR A 54 -0.34 -8.63 -3.80
C TYR A 54 1.03 -9.22 -4.15
N MET A 55 2.08 -8.41 -4.10
CA MET A 55 3.43 -8.91 -4.35
C MET A 55 4.07 -9.43 -3.06
N VAL A 56 4.56 -10.66 -3.12
CA VAL A 56 5.44 -11.21 -2.09
C VAL A 56 6.79 -10.51 -2.19
N SER A 57 7.18 -9.80 -1.13
CA SER A 57 8.50 -9.16 -1.09
C SER A 57 9.56 -10.24 -0.89
N ARG A 58 10.06 -10.82 -1.99
CA ARG A 58 11.26 -11.66 -1.99
C ARG A 58 12.48 -10.73 -1.84
N ARG A 59 13.03 -10.64 -0.64
CA ARG A 59 14.28 -9.92 -0.36
C ARG A 59 14.96 -10.56 0.83
#